data_AF-A0A924TBV6-F1
#
_entry.id   AF-A0A924TBV6-F1
#
_cell.length_a   1.000
_cell.length_b   1.000
_cell.length_c   1.000
_cell.angle_alpha   90.00
_cell.angle_beta   90.00
_cell.angle_gamma   90.00
#
_symmetry.space_group_name_H-M   'P 1'
#
loop_
_entity.id
_entity.type
_entity.pdbx_description
1 polymer ?
#
loop_
_entity_poly.entity_id
_entity_poly.type
_entity_poly.pdbx_seq_one_letter_code
_entity_poly.pdbx_strand_id
1 'polypeptide(L)' 'AYAPGCGWIEFDPTNNQLADTRYITLAWGADFADVVPLRGVILGGGSQSMQVRVTVVPVE' A
#
# COMPACT_ATOMS: atom_id res chain seq x y z
N ALA A 1 -1.05 3.67 12.35
CA ALA A 1 -1.70 3.38 13.64
C ALA A 1 -2.64 4.51 14.02
N TYR A 2 -3.75 4.23 14.70
CA TYR A 2 -4.65 5.27 15.18
C TYR A 2 -4.09 5.92 16.46
N ALA A 3 -3.97 7.24 16.45
CA ALA A 3 -3.56 8.07 17.57
C ALA A 3 -4.74 8.97 18.00
N PRO A 4 -5.25 8.85 19.23
CA PRO A 4 -6.33 9.70 19.73
C PRO A 4 -5.99 11.18 19.57
N GLY A 5 -6.90 11.96 18.99
CA GLY A 5 -6.70 13.40 18.71
C GLY A 5 -5.91 13.71 17.44
N CYS A 6 -5.12 12.77 16.91
CA CYS A 6 -4.32 12.97 15.68
C CYS A 6 -4.83 12.16 14.48
N GLY A 7 -5.69 11.17 14.70
CA GLY A 7 -6.21 10.30 13.66
C GLY A 7 -5.24 9.18 13.26
N TRP A 8 -5.32 8.71 12.02
CA TRP A 8 -4.45 7.65 11.50
C TRP A 8 -3.10 8.21 11.10
N ILE A 9 -2.04 7.67 11.69
CA ILE A 9 -0.64 8.01 11.38
C ILE A 9 -0.04 6.90 10.52
N GLU A 10 0.53 7.29 9.38
CA GLU A 10 1.19 6.39 8.44
C GLU A 10 2.69 6.29 8.74
N PHE A 11 3.24 5.07 8.64
CA PHE A 11 4.63 4.76 8.98
C PHE A 11 5.27 3.94 7.87
N ASP A 12 6.55 4.21 7.63
CA ASP A 12 7.41 3.43 6.77
C ASP A 12 8.51 2.76 7.61
N PRO A 13 8.26 1.54 8.11
CA PRO A 13 9.23 0.82 8.94
C PRO A 13 10.47 0.37 8.16
N THR A 14 10.40 0.29 6.83
CA THR A 14 11.53 -0.12 5.99
C THR A 14 12.65 0.93 6.03
N ASN A 15 12.28 2.20 6.07
CA ASN A 15 13.22 3.32 6.09
C ASN A 15 13.25 4.09 7.42
N ASN A 16 12.62 3.54 8.47
CA ASN A 16 12.58 4.14 9.82
C ASN A 16 12.10 5.61 9.81
N GLN A 17 10.99 5.89 9.12
CA GLN A 17 10.45 7.24 8.96
C GLN A 17 8.91 7.23 8.98
N LEU A 18 8.31 8.41 9.11
CA LEU A 18 6.89 8.60 8.80
C LEU A 18 6.68 8.52 7.29
N ALA A 19 5.51 8.04 6.86
CA ALA A 19 5.16 8.15 5.45
C ALA A 19 4.98 9.62 5.09
N ASP A 20 5.51 10.01 3.94
CA ASP A 20 5.40 11.36 3.40
C ASP A 20 4.72 11.34 2.02
N THR A 21 4.79 12.45 1.29
CA THR A 21 4.13 12.64 -0.01
C THR A 21 4.60 11.68 -1.12
N ARG A 22 5.62 10.84 -0.87
CA ARG A 22 6.06 9.78 -1.81
C ARG A 22 5.14 8.55 -1.77
N TYR A 23 4.34 8.40 -0.72
CA TYR A 23 3.41 7.28 -0.55
C TYR A 23 2.01 7.67 -1.01
N ILE A 24 1.33 6.76 -1.72
CA ILE A 24 -0.07 6.92 -2.13
C ILE A 24 -0.87 5.77 -1.53
N THR A 25 -1.87 6.13 -0.72
CA THR A 25 -2.75 5.15 -0.09
C THR A 25 -3.75 4.60 -1.11
N LEU A 26 -3.65 3.30 -1.43
CA LEU A 26 -4.49 2.64 -2.43
C LEU A 26 -5.76 2.02 -1.85
N ALA A 27 -5.72 1.54 -0.61
CA ALA A 27 -6.82 0.85 0.06
C ALA A 27 -6.68 0.90 1.60
N TRP A 28 -7.81 0.70 2.30
CA TRP A 28 -7.90 0.66 3.77
C TRP A 28 -8.66 -0.61 4.19
N GLY A 29 -8.17 -1.31 5.20
CA GLY A 29 -8.76 -2.56 5.70
C GLY A 29 -8.33 -2.85 7.13
N ALA A 30 -8.99 -3.80 7.79
CA ALA A 30 -8.67 -4.17 9.16
C ALA A 30 -7.32 -4.90 9.25
N ASP A 31 -7.02 -5.70 8.22
CA ASP A 31 -5.73 -6.37 8.06
C ASP A 31 -5.29 -6.43 6.58
N PHE A 32 -4.18 -7.13 6.33
CA PHE A 32 -3.63 -7.28 4.99
C PHE A 32 -4.57 -8.02 4.01
N ALA A 33 -5.42 -8.94 4.49
CA ALA A 33 -6.29 -9.73 3.64
C ALA A 33 -7.43 -8.91 3.01
N ASP A 34 -7.79 -7.78 3.61
CA ASP A 34 -8.79 -6.83 3.10
C ASP A 34 -8.24 -5.95 1.95
N VAL A 35 -6.92 -5.78 1.88
CA VAL A 35 -6.26 -4.82 0.96
C VAL A 35 -5.24 -5.46 0.03
N VAL A 36 -5.15 -6.80 0.02
CA VAL A 36 -4.16 -7.52 -0.78
C VAL A 36 -4.41 -7.28 -2.28
N PRO A 37 -3.41 -6.78 -3.04
CA PRO A 37 -3.59 -6.47 -4.46
C PRO A 37 -3.78 -7.71 -5.35
N LEU A 38 -3.38 -8.89 -4.87
CA LEU A 38 -3.55 -10.17 -5.56
C LEU A 38 -3.95 -11.26 -4.56
N ARG A 39 -5.14 -11.85 -4.73
CA ARG A 39 -5.64 -12.96 -3.92
C ARG A 39 -6.07 -14.12 -4.82
N GLY A 40 -5.71 -15.35 -4.49
CA GLY A 40 -6.18 -16.54 -5.21
C GLY A 40 -5.22 -17.72 -5.15
N VAL A 41 -5.56 -18.77 -5.89
CA VAL A 41 -4.73 -19.97 -6.05
C VAL A 41 -4.16 -19.97 -7.47
N ILE A 42 -2.84 -20.13 -7.60
CA ILE A 42 -2.18 -20.30 -8.89
C ILE A 42 -2.11 -21.82 -9.15
N LEU A 43 -2.79 -22.28 -10.20
CA LEU A 43 -2.80 -23.69 -10.62
C LEU A 43 -1.97 -23.85 -11.91
N GLY A 44 -0.99 -24.77 -11.89
CA GLY A 44 -0.04 -25.00 -12.98
C GLY A 44 1.32 -24.33 -12.75
N GLY A 45 2.11 -24.16 -13.81
CA GLY A 45 3.45 -23.56 -13.76
C GLY A 45 3.84 -22.88 -15.08
N GLY A 46 4.61 -21.80 -14.98
CA GLY A 46 5.05 -20.93 -16.07
C GLY A 46 5.72 -19.67 -15.50
N SER A 47 6.22 -18.77 -16.34
CA SER A 47 6.77 -17.50 -15.83
C SER A 47 5.63 -16.57 -15.41
N GLN A 48 5.84 -15.86 -14.30
CA GLN A 48 4.95 -14.81 -13.84
C GLN A 48 5.72 -13.49 -13.82
N SER A 49 5.08 -12.42 -14.29
CA SER A 49 5.65 -11.08 -14.21
C SER A 49 4.61 -10.14 -13.62
N MET A 50 5.06 -9.21 -12.76
CA MET A 50 4.23 -8.16 -12.20
C MET A 50 4.84 -6.81 -12.59
N GLN A 51 4.02 -5.94 -13.16
CA GLN A 51 4.40 -4.57 -13.45
C GLN A 51 3.50 -3.65 -12.64
N VAL A 52 4.12 -2.74 -11.88
CA VAL A 52 3.43 -1.71 -11.11
C VAL A 52 3.90 -0.36 -11.63
N ARG A 53 2.97 0.55 -11.91
CA ARG A 53 3.24 1.92 -12.34
C ARG A 53 2.31 2.87 -11.59
N VAL A 54 2.84 4.02 -11.21
CA VAL A 54 2.10 5.09 -10.56
C VAL A 54 2.36 6.37 -11.35
N THR A 55 1.30 7.07 -11.72
CA THR A 55 1.35 8.36 -12.40
C THR A 55 0.58 9.36 -11.55
N VAL A 56 1.19 10.51 -11.26
CA VAL A 56 0.59 11.60 -10.47
C VAL A 56 0.55 12.89 -11.28
N VAL A 57 -0.40 13.76 -10.96
CA VAL A 57 -0.47 15.12 -11.47
C VAL A 57 -0.26 16.11 -10.32
N PRO A 58 0.44 17.24 -10.54
CA PRO A 58 0.53 18.30 -9.55
C PRO A 58 -0.86 18.81 -9.20
N VAL A 59 -1.07 19.13 -7.92
CA VAL A 59 -2.26 19.87 -7.46
C VAL A 59 -1.92 21.35 -7.46
N GLU A 60 -2.82 22.19 -7.97
CA GLU A 60 -2.71 23.67 -7.92
C GLU A 60 -2.83 24.21 -6.49
#